data_AF-A0AAN6XZC4-F1
#
_entry.id   AF-A0AAN6XZC4-F1
#
_cell.length_a   1.000
_cell.length_b   1.000
_cell.length_c   1.000
_cell.angle_alpha   90.00
_cell.angle_beta   90.00
_cell.angle_gamma   90.00
#
_symmetry.space_group_name_H-M   'P 1'
#
loop_
_entity.id
_entity.type
_entity.pdbx_description
1 polymer ?
#
loop_
_entity_poly.entity_id
_entity_poly.type
_entity_poly.pdbx_seq_one_letter_code
_entity_poly.pdbx_strand_id
1 'polypeptide(L)' 'SVLYEDMASTIDGREDSSKASSALIGCASNGGQMGVVFDAKNAAYKTDEYKKSRKTPRGIVIKLVRAPGS' A
#
# COMPACT_ATOMS: atom_id res chain seq x y z
N SER A 1 2.04 11.35 2.78
CA SER A 1 3.00 10.33 2.36
C SER A 1 2.65 9.05 3.07
N VAL A 2 2.90 7.92 2.44
CA VAL A 2 2.72 6.60 3.06
C VAL A 2 4.06 6.02 3.45
N LEU A 3 4.07 4.95 4.26
CA LEU A 3 5.27 4.19 4.56
C LEU A 3 5.51 3.13 3.48
N TYR A 4 6.75 2.69 3.33
CA TYR A 4 7.08 1.58 2.42
C TYR A 4 6.34 0.29 2.79
N GLU A 5 6.10 0.05 4.08
CA GLU A 5 5.31 -1.10 4.53
C GLU A 5 3.83 -1.05 4.13
N ASP A 6 3.25 0.15 3.99
CA ASP A 6 1.88 0.30 3.49
C ASP A 6 1.82 -0.06 2.01
N MET A 7 2.86 0.30 1.26
CA MET A 7 2.98 -0.09 -0.15
C MET A 7 3.20 -1.59 -0.29
N ALA A 8 4.11 -2.18 0.51
CA ALA A 8 4.38 -3.62 0.51
C ALA A 8 3.12 -4.42 0.84
N SER A 9 2.43 -4.05 1.93
CA SER A 9 1.17 -4.68 2.35
C SER A 9 0.03 -4.55 1.35
N THR A 10 0.00 -3.46 0.57
CA THR A 10 -0.96 -3.31 -0.54
C THR A 10 -0.63 -4.29 -1.68
N ILE A 11 0.64 -4.64 -1.87
CA ILE A 11 1.08 -5.56 -2.92
C ILE A 11 0.87 -7.02 -2.52
N ASP A 12 1.32 -7.41 -1.33
CA ASP A 12 1.39 -8.81 -0.89
C ASP A 12 0.30 -9.23 0.12
N GLY A 13 -0.40 -8.27 0.74
CA GLY A 13 -1.44 -8.52 1.75
C GLY A 13 -0.93 -8.68 3.18
N ARG A 14 0.38 -8.56 3.43
CA ARG A 14 1.11 -8.99 4.64
C ARG A 14 0.96 -10.49 4.92
N GLU A 15 1.53 -10.96 6.04
CA GLU A 15 1.43 -12.37 6.49
C GLU A 15 -0.01 -12.82 6.86
N ASP A 16 -0.99 -11.91 6.82
CA ASP A 16 -2.40 -12.29 6.97
C ASP A 16 -2.88 -12.95 5.68
N SER A 17 -2.77 -14.28 5.61
CA SER A 17 -3.21 -15.10 4.47
C SER A 17 -4.67 -14.84 4.07
N SER A 18 -5.50 -14.34 4.99
CA SER A 18 -6.89 -13.98 4.73
C SER A 18 -7.02 -12.73 3.84
N LYS A 19 -5.96 -11.91 3.75
CA LYS A 19 -5.90 -10.67 2.97
C LYS A 19 -5.13 -10.80 1.68
N ALA A 20 -4.35 -11.87 1.49
CA ALA A 20 -3.58 -12.12 0.27
C ALA A 20 -4.46 -12.09 -1.00
N SER A 21 -5.68 -12.63 -0.93
CA SER A 21 -6.66 -12.61 -2.04
C SER A 21 -7.14 -11.21 -2.42
N SER A 22 -7.03 -10.26 -1.49
CA SER A 22 -7.45 -8.86 -1.68
C SER A 22 -6.27 -7.97 -2.11
N ALA A 23 -5.05 -8.48 -2.03
CA ALA A 23 -3.83 -7.77 -2.39
C ALA A 23 -3.58 -7.80 -3.90
N LEU A 24 -2.71 -6.91 -4.39
CA LEU A 24 -2.44 -6.83 -5.83
C LEU A 24 -1.93 -8.14 -6.43
N ILE A 25 -1.14 -8.92 -5.69
CA ILE A 25 -0.63 -10.22 -6.15
C ILE A 25 -1.73 -11.27 -6.31
N GLY A 26 -2.85 -11.13 -5.59
CA GLY A 26 -4.01 -12.01 -5.65
C GLY A 26 -4.98 -11.73 -6.81
N CYS A 27 -4.53 -11.06 -7.88
CA CYS A 27 -5.38 -10.56 -8.96
C CYS A 27 -6.45 -9.58 -8.47
N ALA A 28 -6.06 -8.60 -7.66
CA ALA A 28 -6.93 -7.53 -7.18
C ALA A 28 -7.82 -6.91 -8.29
N SER A 29 -8.90 -6.26 -7.88
CA SER A 29 -9.89 -5.63 -8.76
C SER A 29 -9.31 -4.48 -9.62
N ASN A 30 -10.12 -3.94 -10.53
CA ASN A 30 -9.81 -2.73 -11.31
C ASN A 30 -8.61 -2.84 -12.27
N GLY A 31 -8.30 -4.04 -12.78
CA GLY A 31 -7.20 -4.24 -13.72
C GLY A 31 -5.82 -4.21 -13.05
N GLY A 32 -5.71 -4.77 -11.84
CA GLY A 32 -4.45 -4.88 -11.11
C GLY A 32 -3.99 -3.57 -10.48
N GLN A 33 -4.93 -2.72 -10.05
CA GLN A 33 -4.62 -1.46 -9.37
C GLN A 33 -5.37 -1.30 -8.04
N MET A 34 -4.71 -0.70 -7.07
CA MET A 34 -5.24 -0.53 -5.72
C MET A 34 -4.68 0.75 -5.09
N GLY A 35 -5.55 1.49 -4.40
CA GLY A 35 -5.11 2.59 -3.54
C GLY A 35 -4.35 2.03 -2.35
N VAL A 36 -3.23 2.66 -1.97
CA VAL A 36 -2.46 2.23 -0.81
C VAL A 36 -3.32 2.29 0.45
N VAL A 37 -3.39 1.18 1.17
CA VAL A 37 -4.07 1.08 2.47
C VAL A 37 -3.02 1.28 3.55
N PHE A 38 -3.07 2.41 4.25
CA PHE A 38 -2.11 2.69 5.32
C PHE A 38 -2.56 2.08 6.65
N ASP A 39 -1.60 1.61 7.45
CA ASP A 39 -1.87 1.23 8.83
C ASP A 39 -1.84 2.46 9.75
N ALA A 40 -3.03 2.97 10.08
CA ALA A 40 -3.20 4.08 11.00
C ALA A 40 -2.65 3.82 12.42
N LYS A 41 -2.43 2.54 12.79
CA LYS A 41 -1.87 2.17 14.10
C LYS A 41 -0.35 2.32 14.13
N ASN A 42 0.31 2.35 12.97
CA ASN A 42 1.77 2.44 12.89
C ASN A 42 2.29 3.69 13.61
N ALA A 43 3.27 3.51 14.49
CA ALA A 43 3.83 4.57 15.33
C ALA A 43 4.55 5.66 14.52
N ALA A 44 5.06 5.36 13.32
CA ALA A 44 5.72 6.33 12.44
C ALA A 44 4.78 7.51 12.09
N TYR A 45 3.48 7.26 11.96
CA TYR A 45 2.48 8.31 11.73
C TYR A 45 2.21 9.21 12.93
N LYS A 46 2.63 8.80 14.13
CA LYS A 46 2.44 9.54 15.37
C LYS A 46 3.65 10.39 15.73
N THR A 47 4.76 10.23 15.01
CA THR A 47 6.00 11.01 15.21
C THR A 47 5.78 12.49 14.95
N ASP A 48 6.51 13.33 15.67
CA ASP A 48 6.45 14.78 15.49
C ASP A 48 6.94 15.19 14.09
N GLU A 49 7.95 14.50 13.58
CA GLU A 49 8.48 14.73 12.23
C GLU A 49 7.39 14.53 11.16
N TYR A 50 6.65 13.42 11.25
CA TYR A 50 5.54 13.16 10.33
C TYR A 50 4.43 14.21 10.48
N LYS A 51 4.01 14.53 11.70
CA LYS A 51 2.97 15.55 11.96
C LYS A 51 3.36 16.94 11.46
N LYS A 52 4.60 17.37 11.70
CA LYS A 52 5.15 18.65 11.25
C LYS A 52 5.23 18.74 9.72
N SER A 53 5.41 17.62 9.04
CA SER A 53 5.42 17.59 7.58
C SER A 53 4.07 17.96 6.93
N ARG A 54 2.97 17.94 7.71
CA ARG A 54 1.58 18.17 7.25
C ARG A 54 1.14 17.26 6.10
N LYS A 55 1.85 16.16 5.88
CA LYS A 55 1.51 15.16 4.87
C LYS A 55 0.39 14.26 5.38
N THR A 56 -0.50 13.85 4.47
CA THR A 56 -1.56 12.86 4.76
C THR A 56 -1.21 11.52 4.12
N PRO A 57 -1.48 10.37 4.78
CA PRO A 57 -1.15 9.05 4.24
C PRO A 57 -2.23 8.58 3.25
N ARG A 58 -2.47 9.37 2.21
CA ARG A 58 -3.50 9.13 1.20
C ARG A 58 -3.01 9.57 -0.18
N GLY A 59 -3.72 9.16 -1.23
CA GLY A 59 -3.53 9.67 -2.59
C GLY A 59 -2.50 8.92 -3.45
N ILE A 60 -2.00 7.77 -2.99
CA ILE A 60 -1.11 6.91 -3.78
C ILE A 60 -1.91 5.70 -4.28
N VAL A 61 -1.78 5.41 -5.57
CA VAL A 61 -2.32 4.22 -6.24
C VAL A 61 -1.16 3.43 -6.80
N ILE A 62 -1.17 2.12 -6.58
CA ILE A 62 -0.20 1.17 -7.14
C ILE A 62 -0.91 0.35 -8.21
N LYS A 63 -0.25 0.16 -9.35
CA LYS A 63 -0.70 -0.74 -10.42
C LYS A 63 0.43 -1.70 -10.78
N LEU A 64 0.13 -2.99 -10.80
CA LEU A 64 1.04 -3.98 -11.35
C LEU A 64 0.87 -4.01 -12.86
N VAL A 65 1.95 -3.77 -13.59
CA VAL A 65 1.99 -3.87 -15.04
C VAL A 65 2.93 -4.98 -15.43
N ARG A 66 2.54 -5.77 -16.43
CA ARG A 66 3.46 -6.73 -17.01
C ARG A 66 4.52 -5.96 -17.78
N ALA A 67 5.79 -6.24 -17.50
CA ALA A 67 6.87 -5.76 -18.34
C ALA A 67 6.63 -6.24 -19.78
N PRO A 68 6.83 -5.38 -20.80
CA PRO A 68 6.73 -5.81 -22.18
C PRO A 68 7.69 -6.99 -22.40
N GLY A 69 7.19 -8.04 -23.06
CA GLY A 69 8.04 -9.16 -23.45
C GLY A 69 9.11 -8.66 -24.42
N SER A 70 10.35 -9.08 -24.19
CA SER A 70 11.45 -8.93 -25.15
C SER A 70 11.15 -9.65 -26.45
#